data_AF-A0A7S6RYM1-F1
#
_entry.id   AF-A0A7S6RYM1-F1
#
_cell.length_a   1.000
_cell.length_b   1.000
_cell.length_c   1.000
_cell.angle_alpha   90.00
_cell.angle_beta   90.00
_cell.angle_gamma   90.00
#
_symmetry.space_group_name_H-M   'P 1'
#
loop_
_entity.id
_entity.type
_entity.pdbx_description
1 polymer ?
#
loop_
_entity_poly.entity_id
_entity_poly.type
_entity_poly.pdbx_seq_one_letter_code
_entity_poly.pdbx_strand_id
1 'polypeptide(L)'
;MRAVRPWIVVGAGLYLAAVLDAGAAEPLSIGAARPQFLLAFLTAFALCLPPRGSLLCGFGAGVLQGALAGANLTHYVISRTLSAFLVSWSRSLKLDPKWWVVGLYGAATCFVAQAILMFLAPPPEIGPFLGATILSAFSTGAITVPTFAAARRVLEFTYG
;
A
#
# COMPACT_ATOMS: atom_id res chain seq x y z
N MET A 1 15.44 -23.87 1.48
CA MET A 1 15.89 -22.48 1.74
C MET A 1 15.55 -21.47 0.62
N ARG A 2 15.32 -21.88 -0.65
CA ARG A 2 15.00 -20.94 -1.75
C ARG A 2 13.66 -20.18 -1.58
N ALA A 3 12.65 -20.79 -0.95
CA ALA A 3 11.33 -20.16 -0.76
C ALA A 3 11.30 -19.04 0.30
N VAL A 4 12.31 -18.93 1.18
CA VAL A 4 12.32 -17.97 2.29
C VAL A 4 12.87 -16.59 1.88
N ARG A 5 13.81 -16.56 0.93
CA ARG A 5 14.43 -15.32 0.42
C ARG A 5 13.43 -14.25 -0.06
N PRO A 6 12.39 -14.55 -0.86
CA PRO A 6 11.45 -13.52 -1.30
C PRO A 6 10.66 -12.91 -0.14
N TRP A 7 10.33 -13.70 0.88
CA TRP A 7 9.60 -13.22 2.04
C TRP A 7 10.44 -12.33 2.96
N ILE A 8 11.75 -12.58 3.04
CA ILE A 8 12.68 -11.68 3.74
C ILE A 8 12.70 -10.32 3.04
N VAL A 9 12.76 -10.29 1.71
CA VAL A 9 12.74 -9.04 0.93
C VAL A 9 11.41 -8.30 1.12
N VAL A 10 10.28 -8.99 1.05
CA VAL A 10 8.95 -8.40 1.28
C VAL A 10 8.86 -7.82 2.69
N GLY A 11 9.30 -8.58 3.71
CA GLY A 11 9.30 -8.14 5.09
C GLY A 11 10.20 -6.92 5.33
N ALA A 12 11.42 -6.93 4.78
CA ALA A 12 12.34 -5.80 4.85
C ALA A 12 11.77 -4.57 4.14
N GLY A 13 11.14 -4.75 2.97
CA GLY A 13 10.52 -3.66 2.22
C GLY A 13 9.30 -3.07 2.93
N LEU A 14 8.45 -3.91 3.54
CA LEU A 14 7.33 -3.44 4.39
C LEU A 14 7.85 -2.63 5.58
N TYR A 15 8.90 -3.10 6.24
CA TYR A 15 9.50 -2.39 7.36
C TYR A 15 10.09 -1.04 6.91
N LEU A 16 10.85 -0.99 5.81
CA LEU A 16 11.39 0.25 5.26
C LEU A 16 10.28 1.24 4.88
N ALA A 17 9.21 0.76 4.22
CA ALA A 17 8.08 1.60 3.87
C ALA A 17 7.35 2.15 5.10
N ALA A 18 7.23 1.35 6.17
CA ALA A 18 6.69 1.79 7.45
C ALA A 18 7.58 2.86 8.12
N VAL A 19 8.90 2.69 8.08
CA VAL A 19 9.85 3.70 8.59
C VAL A 19 9.76 5.00 7.80
N LEU A 20 9.62 4.92 6.47
CA LEU A 20 9.40 6.11 5.62
C LEU A 20 8.06 6.79 5.94
N ASP A 21 7.00 6.01 6.20
CA ASP A 21 5.71 6.58 6.63
C ASP A 21 5.78 7.25 8.00
N ALA A 22 6.62 6.74 8.91
CA ALA A 22 6.82 7.32 10.22
C ALA A 22 7.70 8.58 10.21
N GLY A 23 8.78 8.59 9.42
CA GLY A 23 9.80 9.63 9.47
C GLY A 23 9.81 10.62 8.30
N ALA A 24 9.41 10.20 7.10
CA ALA A 24 9.52 11.02 5.89
C ALA A 24 8.16 11.54 5.39
N ALA A 25 7.04 10.91 5.77
CA ALA A 25 5.73 11.31 5.26
C ALA A 25 5.26 12.70 5.74
N GLU A 26 5.63 13.10 6.95
CA GLU A 26 5.28 14.43 7.48
C GLU A 26 6.12 15.54 6.82
N PRO A 27 7.46 15.46 6.74
CA PRO A 27 8.27 16.45 6.02
C PRO A 27 7.95 16.57 4.52
N LEU A 28 7.51 15.48 3.90
CA LEU A 28 7.14 15.45 2.48
C LEU A 28 5.67 15.78 2.23
N SER A 29 4.92 16.15 3.28
CA SER A 29 3.53 16.55 3.11
C SER A 29 3.43 17.90 2.41
N ILE A 30 2.54 17.98 1.42
CA ILE A 30 2.24 19.23 0.69
C ILE A 30 0.80 19.59 0.99
N GLY A 31 0.59 20.54 1.89
CA GLY A 31 -0.74 20.88 2.43
C GLY A 31 -1.33 19.70 3.22
N ALA A 32 -2.54 19.26 2.86
CA ALA A 32 -3.19 18.09 3.47
C ALA A 32 -2.79 16.75 2.83
N ALA A 33 -1.89 16.76 1.82
CA ALA A 33 -1.43 15.56 1.14
C ALA A 33 -0.32 14.89 1.96
N ARG A 34 -0.60 13.77 2.64
CA ARG A 34 0.43 12.95 3.28
C ARG A 34 0.72 11.74 2.41
N PRO A 35 1.94 11.60 1.84
CA PRO A 35 2.28 10.42 1.06
C PRO A 35 2.20 9.15 1.93
N GLN A 36 1.62 8.07 1.38
CA GLN A 36 1.45 6.80 2.09
C GLN A 36 2.38 5.75 1.46
N PHE A 37 3.64 5.75 1.89
CA PHE A 37 4.70 4.87 1.40
C PHE A 37 4.37 3.39 1.62
N LEU A 38 3.80 3.03 2.77
CA LEU A 38 3.43 1.66 3.07
C LEU A 38 2.31 1.15 2.17
N LEU A 39 1.33 2.01 1.83
CA LEU A 39 0.30 1.66 0.85
C LEU A 39 0.86 1.59 -0.56
N ALA A 40 1.76 2.50 -0.96
CA ALA A 40 2.40 2.43 -2.27
C ALA A 40 3.18 1.11 -2.45
N PHE A 41 3.92 0.70 -1.41
CA PHE A 41 4.61 -0.58 -1.36
C PHE A 41 3.64 -1.76 -1.43
N LEU A 42 2.57 -1.72 -0.63
CA LEU A 42 1.53 -2.74 -0.64
C LEU A 42 0.95 -2.94 -2.05
N THR A 43 0.56 -1.86 -2.72
CA THR A 43 -0.01 -1.93 -4.07
C THR A 43 0.99 -2.51 -5.06
N ALA A 44 2.24 -2.04 -5.03
CA ALA A 44 3.29 -2.51 -5.92
C ALA A 44 3.50 -4.03 -5.79
N PHE A 45 3.58 -4.54 -4.57
CA PHE A 45 3.74 -5.97 -4.33
C PHE A 45 2.48 -6.79 -4.61
N ALA A 46 1.29 -6.24 -4.33
CA ALA A 46 0.02 -6.89 -4.70
C ALA A 46 -0.13 -7.05 -6.22
N LEU A 47 0.42 -6.13 -7.01
CA LEU A 47 0.48 -6.22 -8.48
C LEU A 47 1.48 -7.26 -8.99
N CYS A 48 2.48 -7.65 -8.21
CA CYS A 48 3.47 -8.66 -8.61
C CYS A 48 3.16 -10.05 -8.05
N LEU A 49 2.66 -10.16 -6.82
CA LEU A 49 2.47 -11.42 -6.10
C LEU A 49 1.10 -12.07 -6.38
N PRO A 50 0.97 -13.41 -6.25
CA PRO A 50 -0.32 -14.09 -6.34
C PRO A 50 -1.26 -13.65 -5.20
N PRO A 51 -2.58 -13.90 -5.31
CA PRO A 51 -3.58 -13.45 -4.33
C PRO A 51 -3.23 -13.80 -2.88
N ARG A 52 -2.78 -15.04 -2.63
CA ARG A 52 -2.35 -15.49 -1.30
C ARG A 52 -1.21 -14.63 -0.74
N GLY A 53 -0.26 -14.24 -1.59
CA GLY A 53 0.85 -13.40 -1.16
C GLY A 53 0.48 -11.94 -0.97
N SER A 54 -0.43 -11.42 -1.79
CA SER A 54 -0.97 -10.07 -1.60
C SER A 54 -1.70 -9.92 -0.25
N LEU A 55 -2.45 -10.94 0.17
CA LEU A 55 -3.17 -10.96 1.45
C LEU A 55 -2.20 -10.91 2.63
N LEU A 56 -1.11 -11.68 2.59
CA LEU A 56 -0.08 -11.66 3.62
C LEU A 56 0.62 -10.30 3.70
N CYS A 57 0.89 -9.66 2.55
CA CYS A 57 1.43 -8.30 2.51
C CYS A 57 0.44 -7.30 3.10
N GLY A 58 -0.86 -7.44 2.78
CA GLY A 58 -1.95 -6.61 3.31
C GLY A 58 -2.09 -6.71 4.82
N PHE A 59 -2.03 -7.94 5.35
CA PHE A 59 -2.03 -8.18 6.78
C PHE A 59 -0.81 -7.54 7.45
N GLY A 60 0.40 -7.79 6.93
CA GLY A 60 1.63 -7.23 7.48
C GLY A 60 1.67 -5.70 7.46
N ALA A 61 1.25 -5.09 6.34
CA ALA A 61 1.12 -3.63 6.23
C ALA A 61 0.08 -3.08 7.21
N GLY A 62 -1.05 -3.77 7.39
CA GLY A 62 -2.07 -3.35 8.35
C GLY A 62 -1.60 -3.41 9.80
N VAL A 63 -0.85 -4.45 10.19
CA VAL A 63 -0.24 -4.55 11.51
C VAL A 63 0.77 -3.42 11.74
N LEU A 64 1.68 -3.20 10.78
CA LEU A 64 2.69 -2.13 10.88
C LEU A 64 2.05 -0.75 10.95
N GLN A 65 1.07 -0.47 10.09
CA GLN A 65 0.37 0.81 10.10
C GLN A 65 -0.38 1.04 11.41
N GLY A 66 -1.11 0.03 11.91
CA GLY A 66 -1.84 0.15 13.15
C GLY A 66 -0.92 0.35 14.35
N ALA A 67 0.25 -0.31 14.36
CA ALA A 67 1.28 -0.10 15.36
C ALA A 67 1.87 1.31 15.32
N LEU A 68 2.18 1.84 14.12
CA LEU A 68 2.66 3.21 13.94
C LEU A 68 1.64 4.27 14.34
N ALA A 69 0.35 4.01 14.08
CA ALA A 69 -0.73 4.91 14.44
C ALA A 69 -1.09 4.86 15.94
N GLY A 70 -0.54 3.91 16.71
CA GLY A 70 -0.91 3.71 18.12
C GLY A 70 -2.40 3.40 18.33
N ALA A 71 -3.05 2.81 17.32
CA ALA A 71 -4.50 2.69 17.23
C ALA A 71 -4.95 1.22 17.12
N ASN A 72 -6.25 1.00 17.02
CA ASN A 72 -6.80 -0.36 16.91
C ASN A 72 -6.29 -1.07 15.64
N LEU A 73 -5.44 -2.09 15.83
CA LEU A 73 -4.82 -2.88 14.78
C LEU A 73 -5.86 -3.49 13.83
N THR A 74 -7.01 -3.91 14.35
CA THR A 74 -8.03 -4.64 13.59
C THR A 74 -8.52 -3.85 12.39
N HIS A 75 -8.79 -2.55 12.53
CA HIS A 75 -9.31 -1.72 11.44
C HIS A 75 -8.27 -1.53 10.33
N TYR A 76 -7.00 -1.34 10.69
CA TYR A 76 -5.91 -1.23 9.74
C TYR A 76 -5.64 -2.55 9.02
N VAL A 77 -5.63 -3.67 9.75
CA VAL A 77 -5.47 -5.02 9.17
C VAL A 77 -6.57 -5.31 8.16
N ILE A 78 -7.84 -5.11 8.54
CA ILE A 78 -8.97 -5.35 7.64
C ILE A 78 -8.88 -4.48 6.39
N SER A 79 -8.70 -3.17 6.58
CA SER A 79 -8.62 -2.22 5.46
C SER A 79 -7.50 -2.58 4.48
N ARG A 80 -6.27 -2.80 4.95
CA ARG A 80 -5.12 -3.03 4.06
C ARG A 80 -5.17 -4.41 3.40
N THR A 81 -5.68 -5.42 4.11
CA THR A 81 -5.86 -6.77 3.56
C THR A 81 -6.92 -6.78 2.45
N LEU A 82 -8.06 -6.11 2.67
CA LEU A 82 -9.11 -6.01 1.66
C LEU A 82 -8.65 -5.19 0.44
N SER A 83 -7.95 -4.07 0.64
CA SER A 83 -7.41 -3.30 -0.47
C SER A 83 -6.38 -4.10 -1.28
N ALA A 84 -5.48 -4.84 -0.62
CA ALA A 84 -4.53 -5.73 -1.29
C ALA A 84 -5.23 -6.84 -2.09
N PHE A 85 -6.28 -7.43 -1.52
CA PHE A 85 -7.11 -8.41 -2.20
C PHE A 85 -7.74 -7.83 -3.46
N LEU A 86 -8.35 -6.64 -3.38
CA LEU A 86 -8.99 -6.00 -4.53
C LEU A 86 -7.99 -5.69 -5.65
N VAL A 87 -6.79 -5.22 -5.30
CA VAL A 87 -5.70 -5.03 -6.27
C VAL A 87 -5.33 -6.35 -6.93
N SER A 88 -5.08 -7.40 -6.14
CA SER A 88 -4.72 -8.70 -6.71
C SER A 88 -5.86 -9.33 -7.51
N TRP A 89 -7.11 -9.13 -7.11
CA TRP A 89 -8.29 -9.62 -7.82
C TRP A 89 -8.44 -8.92 -9.17
N SER A 90 -8.22 -7.60 -9.22
CA SER A 90 -8.28 -6.84 -10.47
C SER A 90 -7.27 -7.31 -11.53
N ARG A 91 -6.18 -8.00 -11.13
CA ARG A 91 -5.23 -8.60 -12.08
C ARG A 91 -5.86 -9.69 -12.95
N SER A 92 -6.98 -10.27 -12.53
CA SER A 92 -7.75 -11.22 -13.36
C SER A 92 -8.26 -10.59 -14.65
N LEU A 93 -8.35 -9.26 -14.71
CA LEU A 93 -8.71 -8.49 -15.91
C LEU A 93 -7.59 -8.44 -16.97
N LYS A 94 -6.42 -9.04 -16.70
CA LYS A 94 -5.27 -9.11 -17.63
C LYS A 94 -4.84 -7.76 -18.23
N LEU A 95 -4.94 -6.69 -17.43
CA LEU A 95 -4.46 -5.37 -17.83
C LEU A 95 -2.93 -5.37 -17.87
N ASP A 96 -2.35 -5.01 -19.01
CA ASP A 96 -0.92 -4.78 -19.12
C ASP A 96 -0.53 -3.57 -18.23
N PRO A 97 0.36 -3.75 -17.24
CA PRO A 97 0.71 -2.69 -16.30
C PRO A 97 1.61 -1.65 -16.97
N LYS A 98 1.00 -0.71 -17.69
CA LYS A 98 1.66 0.54 -18.10
C LYS A 98 1.87 1.42 -16.86
N TRP A 99 2.88 2.31 -16.92
CA TRP A 99 3.26 3.16 -15.78
C TRP A 99 2.09 3.96 -15.20
N TRP A 100 1.21 4.50 -16.04
CA TRP A 100 0.03 5.26 -15.59
C TRP A 100 -1.03 4.38 -14.94
N VAL A 101 -1.19 3.13 -15.39
CA VAL A 101 -2.13 2.15 -14.79
C VAL A 101 -1.68 1.80 -13.38
N VAL A 102 -0.37 1.60 -13.19
CA VAL A 102 0.23 1.32 -11.88
C VAL A 102 0.02 2.50 -10.92
N GLY A 103 0.18 3.73 -11.39
CA GLY A 103 -0.10 4.92 -10.59
C GLY A 103 -1.58 5.02 -10.19
N LEU A 104 -2.49 4.71 -11.13
CA LEU A 104 -3.93 4.66 -10.85
C LEU A 104 -4.26 3.58 -9.80
N TYR A 105 -3.61 2.41 -9.86
CA TYR A 105 -3.75 1.38 -8.83
C TYR A 105 -3.31 1.88 -7.45
N GLY A 106 -2.20 2.63 -7.36
CA GLY A 106 -1.74 3.22 -6.11
C GLY A 106 -2.75 4.19 -5.52
N ALA A 107 -3.26 5.11 -6.36
CA ALA A 107 -4.28 6.07 -5.96
C ALA A 107 -5.59 5.39 -5.54
N ALA A 108 -6.08 4.44 -6.33
CA ALA A 108 -7.29 3.67 -6.02
C ALA A 108 -7.13 2.85 -4.73
N THR A 109 -5.97 2.24 -4.50
CA THR A 109 -5.68 1.50 -3.27
C THR A 109 -5.74 2.43 -2.06
N CYS A 110 -5.14 3.61 -2.15
CA CYS A 110 -5.22 4.63 -1.09
C CYS A 110 -6.68 5.00 -0.80
N PHE A 111 -7.45 5.32 -1.85
CA PHE A 111 -8.85 5.71 -1.69
C PHE A 111 -9.69 4.60 -1.05
N VAL A 112 -9.55 3.36 -1.53
CA VAL A 112 -10.28 2.20 -0.99
C VAL A 112 -9.87 1.93 0.46
N ALA A 113 -8.58 1.94 0.78
CA ALA A 113 -8.10 1.69 2.13
C ALA A 113 -8.63 2.73 3.12
N GLN A 114 -8.61 4.01 2.72
CA GLN A 114 -9.10 5.11 3.54
C GLN A 114 -10.64 5.10 3.65
N ALA A 115 -11.36 4.76 2.57
CA ALA A 115 -12.81 4.58 2.61
C ALA A 115 -13.22 3.46 3.57
N ILE A 116 -12.56 2.29 3.51
CA ILE A 116 -12.82 1.19 4.45
C ILE A 116 -12.53 1.63 5.88
N LEU A 117 -11.43 2.37 6.11
CA LEU A 117 -11.14 2.91 7.43
C LEU A 117 -12.20 3.89 7.90
N MET A 118 -12.70 4.77 7.03
CA MET A 118 -13.72 5.75 7.40
C MET A 118 -15.00 5.07 7.92
N PHE A 119 -15.35 3.89 7.40
CA PHE A 119 -16.49 3.12 7.91
C PHE A 119 -16.17 2.36 9.20
N LEU A 120 -14.96 1.82 9.35
CA LEU A 120 -14.56 1.04 10.53
C LEU A 120 -14.16 1.92 11.74
N ALA A 121 -13.58 3.08 11.45
CA ALA A 121 -13.07 4.07 12.40
C ALA A 121 -13.41 5.48 11.88
N PRO A 122 -14.65 5.95 12.11
CA PRO A 122 -15.09 7.24 11.61
C PRO A 122 -14.20 8.39 12.09
N PRO A 123 -13.67 9.22 11.18
CA PRO A 123 -12.91 10.40 11.57
C PRO A 123 -13.85 11.46 12.17
N PRO A 124 -13.34 12.35 13.04
CA PRO A 124 -14.14 13.41 13.65
C PRO A 124 -14.68 14.42 12.62
N GLU A 125 -13.96 14.65 11.51
CA GLU A 125 -14.39 15.54 10.43
C GLU A 125 -14.25 14.87 9.06
N ILE A 126 -15.37 14.62 8.39
CA ILE A 126 -15.40 13.88 7.12
C ILE A 126 -14.84 14.72 5.95
N GLY A 127 -15.17 16.01 5.89
CA GLY A 127 -14.76 16.88 4.78
C GLY A 127 -13.25 16.98 4.61
N PRO A 128 -12.51 17.39 5.65
CA PRO A 128 -11.04 17.44 5.61
C PRO A 128 -10.41 16.06 5.38
N PHE A 129 -10.98 15.00 5.94
CA PHE A 129 -10.50 13.63 5.72
C PHE A 129 -10.59 13.22 4.24
N LEU A 130 -11.70 13.53 3.57
CA LEU A 130 -11.87 13.24 2.14
C LEU A 130 -10.90 14.07 1.29
N GLY A 131 -10.73 15.36 1.59
CA GLY A 131 -9.76 16.22 0.90
C GLY A 131 -8.33 15.70 1.03
N ALA A 132 -7.92 15.37 2.25
CA ALA A 132 -6.60 14.79 2.53
C ALA A 132 -6.43 13.43 1.83
N THR A 133 -7.47 12.60 1.79
CA THR A 133 -7.45 11.28 1.12
C THR A 133 -7.25 11.42 -0.38
N ILE A 134 -7.97 12.33 -1.04
CA ILE A 134 -7.84 12.57 -2.48
C ILE A 134 -6.41 13.04 -2.81
N LEU A 135 -5.89 14.02 -2.07
CA LEU A 135 -4.55 14.54 -2.29
C LEU A 135 -3.47 13.49 -2.01
N SER A 136 -3.63 12.71 -0.93
CA SER A 136 -2.74 11.61 -0.58
C SER A 136 -2.78 10.48 -1.62
N ALA A 137 -3.93 10.27 -2.29
CA ALA A 137 -4.05 9.27 -3.34
C ALA A 137 -3.16 9.60 -4.56
N PHE A 138 -3.06 10.88 -4.95
CA PHE A 138 -2.19 11.30 -6.04
C PHE A 138 -0.70 11.08 -5.73
N SER A 139 -0.24 11.51 -4.55
CA SER A 139 1.15 11.32 -4.13
C SER A 139 1.49 9.83 -3.95
N THR A 140 0.57 9.06 -3.36
CA THR A 140 0.72 7.60 -3.22
C THR A 140 0.80 6.93 -4.59
N GLY A 141 -0.09 7.28 -5.52
CA GLY A 141 -0.05 6.78 -6.90
C GLY A 141 1.27 7.08 -7.61
N ALA A 142 1.79 8.30 -7.46
CA ALA A 142 3.08 8.69 -8.03
C ALA A 142 4.24 7.84 -7.46
N ILE A 143 4.24 7.56 -6.15
CA ILE A 143 5.25 6.73 -5.46
C ILE A 143 5.10 5.25 -5.84
N THR A 144 3.90 4.77 -6.12
CA THR A 144 3.66 3.36 -6.50
C THR A 144 4.38 2.99 -7.79
N VAL A 145 4.51 3.91 -8.76
CA VAL A 145 5.16 3.63 -10.05
C VAL A 145 6.64 3.21 -9.91
N PRO A 146 7.53 4.01 -9.28
CA PRO A 146 8.92 3.58 -9.07
C PRO A 146 9.02 2.39 -8.13
N THR A 147 8.13 2.29 -7.13
CA THR A 147 8.10 1.17 -6.19
C THR A 147 7.76 -0.15 -6.90
N PHE A 148 6.82 -0.13 -7.85
CA PHE A 148 6.49 -1.27 -8.69
C PHE A 148 7.64 -1.68 -9.62
N ALA A 149 8.31 -0.71 -10.24
CA ALA A 149 9.47 -0.98 -11.07
C ALA A 149 10.60 -1.67 -10.28
N ALA A 150 10.84 -1.22 -9.04
CA ALA A 150 11.79 -1.85 -8.14
C ALA A 150 11.33 -3.25 -7.69
N ALA A 151 10.07 -3.37 -7.24
CA ALA A 151 9.50 -4.64 -6.78
C ALA A 151 9.57 -5.72 -7.87
N ARG A 152 9.20 -5.36 -9.10
CA ARG A 152 9.27 -6.26 -10.25
C ARG A 152 10.68 -6.78 -10.48
N ARG A 153 11.69 -5.90 -10.52
CA ARG A 153 13.09 -6.30 -10.71
C ARG A 153 13.60 -7.22 -9.60
N VAL A 154 13.26 -6.92 -8.34
CA VAL A 154 13.73 -7.72 -7.21
C VAL A 154 13.07 -9.10 -7.20
N LEU A 155 11.78 -9.19 -7.54
CA LEU A 155 11.09 -10.48 -7.64
C LEU A 155 11.60 -11.30 -8.84
N GLU A 156 11.84 -10.68 -9.99
CA GLU A 156 12.49 -11.32 -11.14
C GLU A 156 13.85 -11.91 -10.74
N PHE A 157 14.70 -11.16 -10.02
CA PHE A 157 15.99 -11.66 -9.53
C PHE A 157 15.87 -12.79 -8.48
N THR A 158 14.77 -12.81 -7.70
CA THR A 158 14.61 -13.78 -6.62
C THR A 158 13.96 -15.09 -7.08
N TYR A 159 13.13 -15.03 -8.13
CA TYR A 159 12.40 -16.18 -8.69
C TYR A 159 12.95 -16.69 -10.03
N GLY A 160 13.75 -15.90 -10.75
CA GLY A 160 14.50 -16.32 -11.94
C GLY A 160 15.75 -17.12 -11.58
#